data_AF-A0A4Q7P021-F1
#
_entry.id   AF-A0A4Q7P021-F1
#
_cell.length_a   1.000
_cell.length_b   1.000
_cell.length_c   1.000
_cell.angle_alpha   90.00
_cell.angle_beta   90.00
_cell.angle_gamma   90.00
#
_symmetry.space_group_name_H-M   'P 1'
#
loop_
_entity.id
_entity.type
_entity.pdbx_description
1 polymer ?
#
loop_
_entity_poly.entity_id
_entity_poly.type
_entity_poly.pdbx_seq_one_letter_code
_entity_poly.pdbx_strand_id
1 'polypeptide(L)'
;MLNSNLFDFKKNETTLTNILFKFLIEKLNNDYICNVKLIKMASAKKTTKIDKQIIITKYMQYVLDYEHYPKSVYKFCKDVKIKEEDFYKYFGNVDALIRSVWNEFFSNTHQVMLDNKEYENFSSREKMLTFFYTFFELLKMNRSFVLFDLDTDNDSLKKMKKLSGLRKQVREFAAKLIEDDNEEKQYKLTQRPVTLFAEGAWIQLVFLLKFWIDDDSADFEKTDMAIEKSVNTIFDVFDNTPLDSIIDFSKFLWKEKSFWN
;
A
#
# COMPACT_ATOMS: atom_id res chain seq x y z
N MET A 1 16.69 -35.45 -18.72
CA MET A 1 16.98 -34.15 -19.37
C MET A 1 15.81 -33.22 -19.11
N LEU A 2 15.87 -32.49 -18.01
CA LEU A 2 14.93 -31.42 -17.67
C LEU A 2 15.79 -30.20 -17.27
N ASN A 3 15.27 -29.00 -17.55
CA ASN A 3 15.84 -27.68 -17.25
C ASN A 3 16.85 -27.08 -18.25
N SER A 4 16.31 -26.54 -19.34
CA SER A 4 16.83 -25.31 -19.96
C SER A 4 15.81 -24.16 -19.92
N ASN A 5 14.51 -24.43 -19.83
CA ASN A 5 13.46 -23.40 -19.96
C ASN A 5 13.16 -22.64 -18.65
N LEU A 6 13.50 -23.20 -17.48
CA LEU A 6 13.28 -22.54 -16.18
C LEU A 6 14.31 -21.42 -15.90
N PHE A 7 15.48 -21.47 -16.55
CA PHE A 7 16.54 -20.48 -16.40
C PHE A 7 16.36 -19.26 -17.31
N ASP A 8 15.76 -19.45 -18.49
CA ASP A 8 15.43 -18.35 -19.41
C ASP A 8 14.21 -17.53 -18.95
N PHE A 9 13.24 -18.16 -18.28
CA PHE A 9 12.09 -17.43 -17.70
C PHE A 9 12.54 -16.43 -16.62
N LYS A 10 13.47 -16.86 -15.77
CA LYS A 10 14.01 -16.06 -14.66
C LYS A 10 14.76 -14.81 -15.13
N LYS A 11 15.36 -14.83 -16.33
CA LYS A 11 16.21 -13.76 -16.88
C LYS A 11 15.40 -12.67 -17.58
N ASN A 12 14.27 -13.03 -18.20
CA ASN A 12 13.36 -12.06 -18.82
C ASN A 12 12.47 -11.35 -17.79
N GLU A 13 12.01 -12.05 -16.73
CA GLU A 13 11.26 -11.40 -15.63
C GLU A 13 12.11 -10.38 -14.86
N THR A 14 13.40 -10.66 -14.62
CA THR A 14 14.30 -9.68 -13.98
C THR A 14 14.46 -8.42 -14.84
N THR A 15 14.30 -8.51 -16.16
CA THR A 15 14.51 -7.37 -17.05
C THR A 15 13.28 -6.47 -17.06
N LEU A 16 12.08 -7.06 -17.08
CA LEU A 16 10.82 -6.30 -16.97
C LEU A 16 10.64 -5.69 -15.58
N THR A 17 10.88 -6.44 -14.50
CA THR A 17 10.83 -5.87 -13.15
C THR A 17 11.88 -4.77 -12.96
N ASN A 18 13.09 -4.91 -13.50
CA ASN A 18 14.09 -3.84 -13.43
C ASN A 18 13.75 -2.61 -14.27
N ILE A 19 13.12 -2.76 -15.45
CA ILE A 19 12.69 -1.63 -16.28
C ILE A 19 11.50 -0.92 -15.63
N LEU A 20 10.51 -1.68 -15.16
CA LEU A 20 9.37 -1.16 -14.39
C LEU A 20 9.82 -0.48 -13.11
N PHE A 21 10.70 -1.10 -12.35
CA PHE A 21 11.24 -0.56 -11.10
C PHE A 21 12.05 0.70 -11.38
N LYS A 22 12.89 0.73 -12.41
CA LYS A 22 13.65 1.93 -12.80
C LYS A 22 12.75 3.07 -13.28
N PHE A 23 11.70 2.77 -14.05
CA PHE A 23 10.70 3.75 -14.49
C PHE A 23 9.85 4.27 -13.31
N LEU A 24 9.42 3.38 -12.41
CA LEU A 24 8.70 3.72 -11.17
C LEU A 24 9.56 4.61 -10.27
N ILE A 25 10.83 4.25 -10.05
CA ILE A 25 11.79 5.03 -9.27
C ILE A 25 12.04 6.39 -9.92
N GLU A 26 12.23 6.46 -11.25
CA GLU A 26 12.42 7.73 -11.96
C GLU A 26 11.18 8.64 -11.85
N LYS A 27 9.97 8.07 -11.91
CA LYS A 27 8.71 8.79 -11.78
C LYS A 27 8.39 9.22 -10.34
N LEU A 28 8.60 8.34 -9.36
CA LEU A 28 8.53 8.67 -7.93
C LEU A 28 9.55 9.77 -7.57
N ASN A 29 10.75 9.71 -8.16
CA ASN A 29 11.80 10.71 -7.94
C ASN A 29 11.55 12.05 -8.62
N ASN A 30 10.78 12.12 -9.71
CA ASN A 30 10.45 13.39 -10.38
C ASN A 30 9.18 14.04 -9.83
N ASP A 31 8.14 13.26 -9.49
CA ASP A 31 6.84 13.80 -9.08
C ASP A 31 6.65 13.85 -7.54
N TYR A 32 7.25 12.93 -6.77
CA TYR A 32 7.00 12.79 -5.32
C TYR A 32 8.15 13.25 -4.43
N ILE A 33 9.41 13.14 -4.88
CA ILE A 33 10.50 13.93 -4.27
C ILE A 33 10.21 15.42 -4.42
N CYS A 34 9.51 15.85 -5.48
CA CYS A 34 9.13 17.24 -5.65
C CYS A 34 8.23 17.71 -4.50
N ASN A 35 7.32 16.90 -3.94
CA ASN A 35 6.48 17.35 -2.82
C ASN A 35 7.23 17.43 -1.46
N VAL A 36 8.25 16.59 -1.21
CA VAL A 36 9.07 16.72 0.01
C VAL A 36 10.16 17.79 -0.15
N LYS A 37 10.78 17.93 -1.33
CA LYS A 37 11.76 19.00 -1.62
C LYS A 37 11.13 20.38 -1.81
N LEU A 38 9.94 20.51 -2.39
CA LEU A 38 9.24 21.80 -2.54
C LEU A 38 8.96 22.45 -1.19
N ILE A 39 8.76 21.66 -0.13
CA ILE A 39 8.47 22.19 1.21
C ILE A 39 9.74 22.70 1.91
N LYS A 40 10.93 22.16 1.61
CA LYS A 40 12.20 22.77 2.05
C LYS A 40 12.49 24.12 1.38
N MET A 41 11.81 24.47 0.29
CA MET A 41 12.00 25.74 -0.43
C MET A 41 10.88 26.78 -0.23
N ALA A 42 9.79 26.44 0.46
CA ALA A 42 8.68 27.36 0.71
C ALA A 42 8.91 28.28 1.93
N SER A 43 10.05 28.98 1.96
CA SER A 43 10.28 30.19 2.78
C SER A 43 10.15 31.46 1.91
N ALA A 44 9.13 31.53 1.06
CA ALA A 44 8.84 32.74 0.30
C ALA A 44 7.32 32.98 0.23
N LYS A 45 6.92 34.15 0.74
CA LYS A 45 5.57 34.72 0.80
C LYS A 45 4.81 34.57 -0.54
N LYS A 46 3.88 33.62 -0.60
CA LYS A 46 2.72 33.65 -1.50
C LYS A 46 1.56 33.01 -0.74
N THR A 47 0.39 33.66 -0.72
CA THR A 47 -0.81 33.20 -0.01
C THR A 47 -1.36 31.96 -0.71
N THR A 48 -0.74 30.80 -0.48
CA THR A 48 -1.22 29.53 -0.99
C THR A 48 -2.51 29.18 -0.25
N LYS A 49 -3.62 29.04 -0.99
CA LYS A 49 -4.89 28.55 -0.45
C LYS A 49 -4.63 27.23 0.27
N ILE A 50 -5.05 27.10 1.53
CA ILE A 50 -4.90 25.85 2.28
C ILE A 50 -5.78 24.78 1.61
N ASP A 51 -5.15 23.69 1.22
CA ASP A 51 -5.81 22.50 0.66
C ASP A 51 -5.59 21.27 1.55
N LYS A 52 -6.23 20.16 1.16
CA LYS A 52 -6.16 18.87 1.85
C LYS A 52 -4.72 18.40 2.02
N GLN A 53 -3.90 18.53 0.98
CA GLN A 53 -2.54 18.01 0.96
C GLN A 53 -1.62 18.79 1.90
N ILE A 54 -1.75 20.12 1.93
CA ILE A 54 -1.01 20.98 2.86
C ILE A 54 -1.29 20.59 4.32
N ILE A 55 -2.55 20.28 4.66
CA ILE A 55 -2.93 19.87 6.02
C ILE A 55 -2.31 18.50 6.35
N ILE A 56 -2.38 17.54 5.43
CA ILE A 56 -1.77 16.21 5.57
C ILE A 56 -0.27 16.32 5.81
N THR A 57 0.43 17.11 4.98
CA THR A 57 1.88 17.23 5.13
C THR A 57 2.26 17.95 6.42
N LYS A 58 1.53 19.00 6.81
CA LYS A 58 1.75 19.65 8.12
C LYS A 58 1.50 18.70 9.28
N TYR A 59 0.53 17.79 9.16
CA TYR A 59 0.29 16.76 10.16
C TYR A 59 1.45 15.75 10.24
N MET A 60 1.89 15.21 9.10
CA MET A 60 3.02 14.27 9.06
C MET A 60 4.28 14.90 9.65
N GLN A 61 4.55 16.18 9.34
CA GLN A 61 5.67 16.92 9.93
C GLN A 61 5.47 17.15 11.44
N TYR A 62 4.27 17.55 11.86
CA TYR A 62 3.95 17.79 13.27
C TYR A 62 4.26 16.56 14.13
N VAL A 63 3.80 15.37 13.73
CA VAL A 63 4.01 14.19 14.57
C VAL A 63 5.48 13.76 14.63
N LEU A 64 6.27 14.07 13.61
CA LEU A 64 7.71 13.82 13.61
C LEU A 64 8.47 14.85 14.47
N ASP A 65 8.07 16.13 14.43
CA ASP A 65 8.72 17.19 15.19
C ASP A 65 8.41 17.10 16.69
N TYR A 66 7.20 16.68 17.05
CA TYR A 66 6.71 16.64 18.43
C TYR A 66 6.64 15.22 19.02
N GLU A 67 6.84 14.18 18.21
CA GLU A 67 6.79 12.76 18.62
C GLU A 67 5.50 12.38 19.34
N HIS A 68 4.38 13.04 19.02
CA HIS A 68 3.07 12.70 19.56
C HIS A 68 1.94 13.10 18.61
N TYR A 69 0.81 12.40 18.72
CA TYR A 69 -0.41 12.80 18.02
C TYR A 69 -0.97 14.12 18.56
N PRO A 70 -1.55 14.99 17.71
CA PRO A 70 -2.21 16.19 18.17
C PRO A 70 -3.42 15.81 19.04
N LYS A 71 -3.51 16.43 20.22
CA LYS A 71 -4.58 16.15 21.20
C LYS A 71 -5.94 16.71 20.79
N SER A 72 -5.96 17.72 19.93
CA SER A 72 -7.19 18.33 19.41
C SER A 72 -6.92 19.06 18.10
N VAL A 73 -7.98 19.30 17.32
CA VAL A 73 -7.93 20.11 16.10
C VAL A 73 -7.45 21.52 16.40
N TYR A 74 -7.95 22.14 17.48
CA TYR A 74 -7.51 23.45 17.97
C TYR A 74 -5.99 23.52 18.15
N LYS A 75 -5.42 22.57 18.93
CA LYS A 75 -3.99 22.58 19.24
C LYS A 75 -3.15 22.35 17.99
N PHE A 76 -3.54 21.38 17.16
CA PHE A 76 -2.89 21.14 15.86
C PHE A 76 -2.87 22.40 15.00
N CYS A 77 -4.04 22.97 14.71
CA CYS A 77 -4.17 24.14 13.83
C CYS A 77 -3.39 25.34 14.34
N LYS A 78 -3.40 25.58 15.67
CA LYS A 78 -2.61 26.63 16.32
C LYS A 78 -1.11 26.43 16.12
N ASP A 79 -0.62 25.20 16.33
CA ASP A 79 0.81 24.89 16.24
C ASP A 79 1.31 24.97 14.79
N VAL A 80 0.53 24.49 13.82
CA VAL A 80 0.90 24.50 12.39
C VAL A 80 0.48 25.76 11.63
N LYS A 81 -0.10 26.75 12.34
CA LYS A 81 -0.57 28.05 11.84
C LYS A 81 -1.59 27.94 10.70
N ILE A 82 -2.58 27.07 10.85
CA ILE A 82 -3.75 26.95 9.97
C ILE A 82 -5.00 27.44 10.71
N LYS A 83 -5.98 28.00 10.01
CA LYS A 83 -7.30 28.29 10.58
C LYS A 83 -8.10 27.00 10.73
N GLU A 84 -8.76 26.79 11.86
CA GLU A 84 -9.60 25.59 12.08
C GLU A 84 -10.70 25.44 11.01
N GLU A 85 -11.26 26.54 10.53
CA GLU A 85 -12.22 26.54 9.41
C GLU A 85 -11.65 25.88 8.14
N ASP A 86 -10.36 26.06 7.85
CA ASP A 86 -9.72 25.42 6.70
C ASP A 86 -9.50 23.93 6.93
N PHE A 87 -9.25 23.51 8.18
CA PHE A 87 -9.18 22.10 8.54
C PHE A 87 -10.52 21.40 8.35
N TYR A 88 -11.59 21.99 8.88
CA TYR A 88 -12.93 21.41 8.86
C TYR A 88 -13.56 21.32 7.46
N LYS A 89 -13.00 22.00 6.46
CA LYS A 89 -13.38 21.79 5.04
C LYS A 89 -13.03 20.40 4.54
N TYR A 90 -12.03 19.73 5.13
CA TYR A 90 -11.52 18.45 4.66
C TYR A 90 -11.63 17.32 5.70
N PHE A 91 -11.51 17.65 6.99
CA PHE A 91 -11.46 16.65 8.06
C PHE A 91 -12.37 17.02 9.23
N GLY A 92 -13.24 16.10 9.65
CA GLY A 92 -14.11 16.31 10.81
C GLY A 92 -13.41 16.21 12.16
N ASN A 93 -12.24 15.56 12.22
CA ASN A 93 -11.43 15.38 13.43
C ASN A 93 -10.02 14.88 13.06
N VAL A 94 -9.14 14.79 14.07
CA VAL A 94 -7.77 14.25 13.92
C VAL A 94 -7.78 12.81 13.40
N ASP A 95 -8.64 11.92 13.91
CA ASP A 95 -8.69 10.53 13.42
C ASP A 95 -8.98 10.46 11.89
N ALA A 96 -9.83 11.35 11.38
CA ALA A 96 -10.14 11.43 9.95
C ALA A 96 -8.92 11.88 9.12
N LEU A 97 -8.14 12.82 9.64
CA LEU A 97 -6.86 13.23 9.07
C LEU A 97 -5.88 12.06 9.02
N ILE A 98 -5.72 11.31 10.13
CA ILE A 98 -4.83 10.14 10.20
C ILE A 98 -5.22 9.09 9.16
N ARG A 99 -6.50 8.71 9.10
CA ARG A 99 -7.01 7.77 8.07
C ARG A 99 -6.74 8.28 6.66
N SER A 100 -6.83 9.59 6.45
CA SER A 100 -6.56 10.16 5.14
C SER A 100 -5.12 10.02 4.70
N VAL A 101 -4.14 10.03 5.61
CA VAL A 101 -2.73 9.81 5.24
C VAL A 101 -2.55 8.44 4.56
N TRP A 102 -3.12 7.39 5.14
CA TRP A 102 -3.08 6.05 4.57
C TRP A 102 -3.85 5.92 3.25
N ASN A 103 -4.95 6.66 3.11
CA ASN A 103 -5.67 6.72 1.84
C ASN A 103 -4.86 7.44 0.75
N GLU A 104 -4.10 8.47 1.10
CA GLU A 104 -3.19 9.13 0.17
C GLU A 104 -2.04 8.22 -0.25
N PHE A 105 -1.49 7.40 0.66
CA PHE A 105 -0.49 6.40 0.25
C PHE A 105 -1.04 5.46 -0.83
N PHE A 106 -2.24 4.93 -0.65
CA PHE A 106 -2.87 4.11 -1.68
C PHE A 106 -3.13 4.90 -2.97
N SER A 107 -3.74 6.08 -2.87
CA SER A 107 -4.14 6.88 -4.04
C SER A 107 -2.92 7.30 -4.87
N ASN A 108 -1.83 7.69 -4.21
CA ASN A 108 -0.57 8.03 -4.87
C ASN A 108 0.07 6.81 -5.53
N THR A 109 0.09 5.66 -4.86
CA THR A 109 0.54 4.40 -5.46
C THR A 109 -0.26 4.06 -6.70
N HIS A 110 -1.58 4.11 -6.62
CA HIS A 110 -2.46 3.78 -7.74
C HIS A 110 -2.28 4.78 -8.89
N GLN A 111 -2.16 6.08 -8.58
CA GLN A 111 -1.89 7.09 -9.60
C GLN A 111 -0.58 6.81 -10.33
N VAL A 112 0.51 6.52 -9.59
CA VAL A 112 1.83 6.19 -10.17
C VAL A 112 1.76 4.98 -11.09
N MET A 113 0.94 3.98 -10.74
CA MET A 113 0.73 2.80 -11.58
C MET A 113 -0.01 3.14 -12.88
N LEU A 114 -1.13 3.86 -12.81
CA LEU A 114 -1.91 4.28 -14.00
C LEU A 114 -1.11 5.15 -14.96
N ASP A 115 -0.18 5.89 -14.38
CA ASP A 115 0.75 6.77 -15.04
C ASP A 115 1.85 6.03 -15.84
N ASN A 116 1.95 4.71 -15.68
CA ASN A 116 2.73 3.83 -16.54
C ASN A 116 1.91 3.42 -17.76
N LYS A 117 2.39 3.76 -18.95
CA LYS A 117 1.72 3.48 -20.23
C LYS A 117 1.52 1.98 -20.49
N GLU A 118 2.35 1.14 -19.88
CA GLU A 118 2.27 -0.32 -20.02
C GLU A 118 1.30 -0.95 -19.02
N TYR A 119 0.80 -0.20 -18.04
CA TYR A 119 -0.05 -0.71 -16.97
C TYR A 119 -1.28 -1.47 -17.47
N GLU A 120 -1.91 -0.97 -18.53
CA GLU A 120 -3.08 -1.60 -19.13
C GLU A 120 -2.77 -3.00 -19.70
N ASN A 121 -1.53 -3.24 -20.12
CA ASN A 121 -1.10 -4.51 -20.70
C ASN A 121 -0.63 -5.53 -19.65
N PHE A 122 -0.55 -5.14 -18.38
CA PHE A 122 -0.13 -6.05 -17.31
C PHE A 122 -1.23 -7.04 -16.96
N SER A 123 -0.82 -8.29 -16.75
CA SER A 123 -1.63 -9.30 -16.08
C SER A 123 -1.97 -8.87 -14.65
N SER A 124 -3.01 -9.44 -14.06
CA SER A 124 -3.36 -9.18 -12.65
C SER A 124 -2.24 -9.48 -11.67
N ARG A 125 -1.40 -10.49 -11.97
CA ARG A 125 -0.19 -10.80 -11.20
C ARG A 125 0.82 -9.65 -11.24
N GLU A 126 1.11 -9.15 -12.43
CA GLU A 126 2.03 -8.01 -12.64
C GLU A 126 1.46 -6.72 -12.03
N LYS A 127 0.15 -6.47 -12.14
CA LYS A 127 -0.51 -5.32 -11.48
C LYS A 127 -0.38 -5.39 -9.96
N MET A 128 -0.52 -6.58 -9.37
CA MET A 128 -0.34 -6.78 -7.93
C MET A 128 1.12 -6.61 -7.48
N LEU A 129 2.09 -7.16 -8.24
CA LEU A 129 3.52 -6.93 -7.99
C LEU A 129 3.85 -5.44 -8.05
N THR A 130 3.42 -4.77 -9.12
CA THR A 130 3.64 -3.34 -9.35
C THR A 130 3.04 -2.52 -8.20
N PHE A 131 1.83 -2.87 -7.74
CA PHE A 131 1.21 -2.24 -6.58
C PHE A 131 2.08 -2.34 -5.34
N PHE A 132 2.51 -3.55 -4.95
CA PHE A 132 3.29 -3.71 -3.72
C PHE A 132 4.65 -3.03 -3.79
N TYR A 133 5.42 -3.18 -4.88
CA TYR A 133 6.69 -2.48 -5.02
C TYR A 133 6.52 -0.96 -4.93
N THR A 134 5.54 -0.40 -5.66
CA THR A 134 5.26 1.03 -5.65
C THR A 134 4.79 1.52 -4.29
N PHE A 135 3.95 0.74 -3.60
CA PHE A 135 3.45 1.07 -2.27
C PHE A 135 4.59 1.09 -1.25
N PHE A 136 5.43 0.07 -1.21
CA PHE A 136 6.54 -0.01 -0.26
C PHE A 136 7.64 1.01 -0.54
N GLU A 137 7.91 1.36 -1.80
CA GLU A 137 8.82 2.46 -2.13
C GLU A 137 8.26 3.82 -1.65
N LEU A 138 6.95 4.04 -1.80
CA LEU A 138 6.31 5.24 -1.25
C LEU A 138 6.36 5.29 0.29
N LEU A 139 6.20 4.14 0.97
CA LEU A 139 6.37 4.05 2.42
C LEU A 139 7.82 4.29 2.84
N LYS A 140 8.80 3.77 2.09
CA LYS A 140 10.23 3.99 2.30
C LYS A 140 10.60 5.46 2.24
N MET A 141 10.07 6.21 1.27
CA MET A 141 10.23 7.67 1.20
C MET A 141 9.64 8.41 2.43
N ASN A 142 8.70 7.78 3.15
CA ASN A 142 8.02 8.34 4.33
C ASN A 142 8.29 7.52 5.60
N ARG A 143 9.40 6.77 5.66
CA ARG A 143 9.63 5.72 6.66
C ARG A 143 9.50 6.19 8.09
N SER A 144 10.07 7.34 8.44
CA SER A 144 10.00 7.89 9.80
C SER A 144 8.55 8.09 10.25
N PHE A 145 7.69 8.61 9.37
CA PHE A 145 6.27 8.80 9.69
C PHE A 145 5.56 7.45 9.82
N VAL A 146 5.82 6.52 8.90
CA VAL A 146 5.18 5.21 8.89
C VAL A 146 5.52 4.42 10.16
N LEU A 147 6.79 4.40 10.55
CA LEU A 147 7.23 3.75 11.80
C LEU A 147 6.60 4.43 13.01
N PHE A 148 6.60 5.77 13.07
CA PHE A 148 5.91 6.49 14.14
C PHE A 148 4.42 6.11 14.24
N ASP A 149 3.68 6.15 13.13
CA ASP A 149 2.23 5.92 13.14
C ASP A 149 1.88 4.47 13.48
N LEU A 150 2.72 3.52 13.05
CA LEU A 150 2.52 2.09 13.32
C LEU A 150 3.05 1.63 14.68
N ASP A 151 4.06 2.27 15.26
CA ASP A 151 4.69 1.83 16.52
C ASP A 151 4.00 2.43 17.77
N THR A 152 3.52 3.68 17.68
CA THR A 152 3.05 4.44 18.85
C THR A 152 1.79 3.85 19.53
N ASP A 153 1.03 2.98 18.87
CA ASP A 153 -0.16 2.35 19.45
C ASP A 153 0.11 0.89 19.82
N ASN A 154 0.31 0.55 21.10
CA ASN A 154 0.27 -0.87 21.53
C ASN A 154 -1.13 -1.52 21.35
N ASP A 155 -2.13 -0.72 20.96
CA ASP A 155 -3.51 -1.15 20.75
C ASP A 155 -3.77 -1.50 19.28
N SER A 156 -3.84 -2.80 19.00
CA SER A 156 -4.15 -3.36 17.68
C SER A 156 -5.47 -2.84 17.10
N LEU A 157 -6.48 -2.54 17.93
CA LEU A 157 -7.77 -2.02 17.47
C LEU A 157 -7.64 -0.61 16.89
N LYS A 158 -6.81 0.23 17.51
CA LYS A 158 -6.55 1.60 17.03
C LYS A 158 -5.81 1.57 15.69
N LYS A 159 -4.79 0.71 15.53
CA LYS A 159 -4.10 0.51 14.24
C LYS A 159 -5.08 0.09 13.15
N MET A 160 -5.94 -0.89 13.42
CA MET A 160 -6.95 -1.34 12.45
C MET A 160 -7.92 -0.23 12.04
N LYS A 161 -8.33 0.63 12.98
CA LYS A 161 -9.22 1.76 12.69
C LYS A 161 -8.55 2.78 11.77
N LYS A 162 -7.27 3.09 11.99
CA LYS A 162 -6.49 4.00 11.14
C LYS A 162 -6.30 3.46 9.72
N LEU A 163 -6.08 2.15 9.59
CA LEU A 163 -5.87 1.49 8.29
C LEU A 163 -7.18 1.11 7.56
N SER A 164 -8.35 1.39 8.14
CA SER A 164 -9.65 0.95 7.58
C SER A 164 -9.89 1.42 6.14
N GLY A 165 -9.50 2.65 5.81
CA GLY A 165 -9.63 3.20 4.46
C GLY A 165 -8.67 2.56 3.46
N LEU A 166 -7.42 2.30 3.87
CA LEU A 166 -6.45 1.54 3.09
C LEU A 166 -6.94 0.11 2.84
N ARG A 167 -7.45 -0.56 3.88
CA ARG A 167 -8.03 -1.92 3.75
C ARG A 167 -9.12 -1.96 2.70
N LYS A 168 -10.05 -1.00 2.72
CA LYS A 168 -11.13 -0.92 1.75
C LYS A 168 -10.57 -0.83 0.32
N GLN A 169 -9.67 0.12 0.08
CA GLN A 169 -9.09 0.38 -1.25
C GLN A 169 -8.27 -0.80 -1.78
N VAL A 170 -7.45 -1.44 -0.94
CA VAL A 170 -6.66 -2.63 -1.31
C VAL A 170 -7.56 -3.80 -1.69
N ARG A 171 -8.65 -4.02 -0.93
CA ARG A 171 -9.63 -5.05 -1.23
C ARG A 171 -10.37 -4.76 -2.53
N GLU A 172 -10.76 -3.52 -2.77
CA GLU A 172 -11.44 -3.10 -4.00
C GLU A 172 -10.53 -3.29 -5.22
N PHE A 173 -9.26 -2.89 -5.12
CA PHE A 173 -8.25 -3.12 -6.15
C PHE A 173 -8.07 -4.60 -6.46
N ALA A 174 -7.82 -5.43 -5.43
CA ALA A 174 -7.64 -6.86 -5.61
C ALA A 174 -8.89 -7.57 -6.13
N ALA A 175 -10.09 -7.13 -5.71
CA ALA A 175 -11.35 -7.66 -6.23
C ALA A 175 -11.47 -7.38 -7.73
N LYS A 176 -11.18 -6.14 -8.15
CA LYS A 176 -11.27 -5.74 -9.56
C LYS A 176 -10.34 -6.57 -10.46
N LEU A 177 -9.10 -6.79 -10.03
CA LEU A 177 -8.15 -7.66 -10.75
C LEU A 177 -8.72 -9.07 -11.00
N ILE A 178 -9.38 -9.65 -9.99
CA ILE A 178 -9.93 -11.00 -10.09
C ILE A 178 -11.25 -11.04 -10.85
N GLU A 179 -12.06 -9.98 -10.76
CA GLU A 179 -13.24 -9.83 -11.62
C GLU A 179 -12.83 -9.81 -13.09
N ASP A 180 -11.84 -8.98 -13.45
CA ASP A 180 -11.32 -8.90 -14.82
C ASP A 180 -10.76 -10.25 -15.29
N ASP A 181 -9.91 -10.90 -14.49
CA ASP A 181 -9.39 -12.25 -14.79
C ASP A 181 -10.49 -13.31 -14.95
N ASN A 182 -11.63 -13.15 -14.27
CA ASN A 182 -12.74 -14.10 -14.30
C ASN A 182 -13.71 -13.87 -15.47
N GLU A 183 -13.78 -12.63 -15.99
CA GLU A 183 -14.56 -12.30 -17.19
C GLU A 183 -14.04 -13.04 -18.41
N GLU A 184 -12.73 -13.27 -18.48
CA GLU A 184 -12.09 -14.03 -19.57
C GLU A 184 -12.36 -15.55 -19.49
N LYS A 185 -12.88 -16.06 -18.37
CA LYS A 185 -13.04 -17.51 -18.14
C LYS A 185 -14.41 -18.02 -18.57
N GLN A 186 -14.41 -19.01 -19.45
CA GLN A 186 -15.64 -19.63 -19.98
C GLN A 186 -16.45 -20.42 -18.93
N TYR A 187 -15.79 -21.00 -17.91
CA TYR A 187 -16.44 -21.90 -16.96
C TYR A 187 -16.36 -21.37 -15.52
N LYS A 188 -17.51 -21.31 -14.83
CA LYS A 188 -17.59 -20.85 -13.44
C LYS A 188 -16.67 -21.60 -12.47
N LEU A 189 -16.43 -22.90 -12.71
CA LEU A 189 -15.53 -23.71 -11.86
C LEU A 189 -14.08 -23.24 -11.93
N THR A 190 -13.70 -22.53 -12.99
CA THR A 190 -12.34 -21.99 -13.17
C THR A 190 -12.18 -20.57 -12.62
N GLN A 191 -13.28 -19.94 -12.18
CA GLN A 191 -13.27 -18.58 -11.66
C GLN A 191 -12.73 -18.55 -10.23
N ARG A 192 -11.78 -17.65 -9.97
CA ARG A 192 -11.23 -17.46 -8.62
C ARG A 192 -12.26 -16.73 -7.74
N PRO A 193 -12.42 -17.11 -6.45
CA PRO A 193 -13.36 -16.46 -5.55
C PRO A 193 -12.91 -15.03 -5.20
N VAL A 194 -13.58 -14.04 -5.78
CA VAL A 194 -13.26 -12.59 -5.66
C VAL A 194 -13.10 -12.17 -4.19
N THR A 195 -14.09 -12.47 -3.34
CA THR A 195 -14.06 -12.07 -1.92
C THR A 195 -12.89 -12.69 -1.15
N LEU A 196 -12.59 -13.97 -1.42
CA LEU A 196 -11.49 -14.67 -0.74
C LEU A 196 -10.14 -14.08 -1.15
N PHE A 197 -9.95 -13.82 -2.44
CA PHE A 197 -8.73 -13.19 -2.93
C PHE A 197 -8.57 -11.76 -2.38
N ALA A 198 -9.64 -10.96 -2.36
CA ALA A 198 -9.61 -9.61 -1.82
C ALA A 198 -9.23 -9.58 -0.32
N GLU A 199 -9.80 -10.46 0.49
CA GLU A 199 -9.41 -10.59 1.90
C GLU A 199 -7.96 -11.11 2.04
N GLY A 200 -7.55 -12.04 1.18
CA GLY A 200 -6.17 -12.52 1.09
C GLY A 200 -5.18 -11.40 0.79
N ALA A 201 -5.50 -10.50 -0.14
CA ALA A 201 -4.66 -9.34 -0.47
C ALA A 201 -4.47 -8.40 0.73
N TRP A 202 -5.52 -8.18 1.53
CA TRP A 202 -5.38 -7.41 2.77
C TRP A 202 -4.46 -8.12 3.78
N ILE A 203 -4.62 -9.43 3.96
CA ILE A 203 -3.76 -10.22 4.85
C ILE A 203 -2.30 -10.18 4.36
N GLN A 204 -2.08 -10.30 3.05
CA GLN A 204 -0.76 -10.19 2.43
C GLN A 204 -0.14 -8.83 2.68
N LEU A 205 -0.88 -7.73 2.51
CA LEU A 205 -0.38 -6.38 2.81
C LEU A 205 0.02 -6.24 4.28
N VAL A 206 -0.78 -6.76 5.22
CA VAL A 206 -0.45 -6.73 6.66
C VAL A 206 0.80 -7.56 6.95
N PHE A 207 0.97 -8.71 6.30
CA PHE A 207 2.19 -9.52 6.40
C PHE A 207 3.42 -8.73 5.90
N LEU A 208 3.34 -8.14 4.70
CA LEU A 208 4.42 -7.37 4.12
C LEU A 208 4.75 -6.12 4.93
N LEU A 209 3.74 -5.43 5.49
CA LEU A 209 3.96 -4.27 6.36
C LEU A 209 4.76 -4.65 7.60
N LYS A 210 4.43 -5.77 8.25
CA LYS A 210 5.19 -6.27 9.40
C LYS A 210 6.62 -6.63 8.99
N PHE A 211 6.76 -7.37 7.88
CA PHE A 211 8.07 -7.77 7.37
C PHE A 211 8.95 -6.55 7.09
N TRP A 212 8.42 -5.52 6.43
CA TRP A 212 9.15 -4.29 6.06
C TRP A 212 9.52 -3.39 7.25
N ILE A 213 8.71 -3.39 8.31
CA ILE A 213 9.06 -2.69 9.56
C ILE A 213 10.34 -3.30 10.13
N ASP A 214 10.40 -4.63 10.19
CA ASP A 214 11.48 -5.41 10.82
C ASP A 214 12.68 -5.63 9.89
N ASP A 215 12.58 -5.27 8.61
CA ASP A 215 13.64 -5.48 7.62
C ASP A 215 14.80 -4.50 7.82
N ASP A 216 15.95 -5.07 8.20
CA ASP A 216 17.23 -4.40 8.45
C ASP A 216 18.23 -4.54 7.30
N SER A 217 17.82 -5.15 6.18
CA SER A 217 18.68 -5.35 5.02
C SER A 217 18.97 -4.05 4.27
N ALA A 218 20.06 -4.04 3.51
CA ALA A 218 20.42 -2.89 2.69
C ALA A 218 19.29 -2.59 1.69
N ASP A 219 18.80 -1.35 1.71
CA ASP A 219 17.73 -0.86 0.84
C ASP A 219 16.40 -1.66 0.89
N PHE A 220 16.19 -2.47 1.94
CA PHE A 220 15.02 -3.33 2.13
C PHE A 220 14.89 -4.46 1.10
N GLU A 221 16.03 -4.98 0.60
CA GLU A 221 16.06 -6.07 -0.40
C GLU A 221 15.28 -7.34 0.04
N LYS A 222 15.23 -7.64 1.35
CA LYS A 222 14.46 -8.79 1.84
C LYS A 222 12.96 -8.56 1.70
N THR A 223 12.48 -7.31 1.87
CA THR A 223 11.09 -6.94 1.63
C THR A 223 10.75 -7.13 0.15
N ASP A 224 11.61 -6.71 -0.76
CA ASP A 224 11.40 -6.89 -2.19
C ASP A 224 11.28 -8.37 -2.57
N MET A 225 12.13 -9.22 -1.97
CA MET A 225 12.03 -10.67 -2.11
C MET A 225 10.75 -11.24 -1.51
N ALA A 226 10.29 -10.70 -0.36
CA ALA A 226 9.04 -11.12 0.27
C ALA A 226 7.82 -10.75 -0.58
N ILE A 227 7.82 -9.58 -1.22
CA ILE A 227 6.80 -9.16 -2.20
C ILE A 227 6.75 -10.17 -3.34
N GLU A 228 7.89 -10.40 -4.02
CA GLU A 228 7.97 -11.29 -5.19
C GLU A 228 7.46 -12.70 -4.85
N LYS A 229 8.01 -13.28 -3.78
CA LYS A 229 7.69 -14.65 -3.38
C LYS A 229 6.25 -14.78 -2.95
N SER A 230 5.73 -13.84 -2.15
CA SER A 230 4.36 -13.94 -1.64
C SER A 230 3.32 -13.76 -2.74
N VAL A 231 3.49 -12.79 -3.64
CA VAL A 231 2.56 -12.57 -4.75
C VAL A 231 2.56 -13.79 -5.68
N ASN A 232 3.74 -14.23 -6.12
CA ASN A 232 3.82 -15.38 -7.02
C ASN A 232 3.23 -16.64 -6.40
N THR A 233 3.55 -16.93 -5.15
CA THR A 233 3.00 -18.09 -4.43
C THR A 233 1.47 -18.04 -4.35
N ILE A 234 0.88 -16.88 -4.02
CA ILE A 234 -0.58 -16.76 -3.90
C ILE A 234 -1.24 -17.01 -5.25
N PHE A 235 -0.77 -16.39 -6.34
CA PHE A 235 -1.34 -16.63 -7.67
C PHE A 235 -1.15 -18.09 -8.11
N ASP A 236 0.02 -18.68 -7.87
CA ASP A 236 0.29 -20.09 -8.22
C ASP A 236 -0.64 -21.04 -7.46
N VAL A 237 -0.93 -20.77 -6.18
CA VAL A 237 -1.90 -21.55 -5.39
C VAL A 237 -3.29 -21.46 -6.00
N PHE A 238 -3.76 -20.27 -6.37
CA PHE A 238 -5.07 -20.09 -6.99
C PHE A 238 -5.19 -20.70 -8.39
N ASP A 239 -4.07 -20.80 -9.13
CA ASP A 239 -4.06 -21.33 -10.49
C ASP A 239 -3.92 -22.85 -10.55
N ASN A 240 -3.24 -23.45 -9.57
CA ASN A 240 -2.88 -24.87 -9.60
C ASN A 240 -3.60 -25.73 -8.54
N THR A 241 -4.35 -25.12 -7.62
CA THR A 241 -5.05 -25.84 -6.54
C THR A 241 -6.57 -25.80 -6.76
N PRO A 242 -7.29 -26.93 -6.61
CA PRO A 242 -8.75 -26.93 -6.60
C PRO A 242 -9.31 -25.92 -5.60
N LEU A 243 -10.21 -25.06 -6.04
CA LEU A 243 -10.77 -23.97 -5.23
C LEU A 243 -11.44 -24.47 -3.96
N ASP A 244 -12.11 -25.61 -4.02
CA ASP A 244 -12.75 -26.24 -2.86
C ASP A 244 -11.74 -26.54 -1.75
N SER A 245 -10.53 -26.99 -2.11
CA SER A 245 -9.46 -27.24 -1.14
C SER A 245 -8.97 -25.96 -0.47
N ILE A 246 -8.85 -24.86 -1.21
CA ILE A 246 -8.46 -23.54 -0.66
C ILE A 246 -9.55 -23.04 0.30
N ILE A 247 -10.81 -23.13 -0.13
CA ILE A 247 -11.96 -22.71 0.66
C ILE A 247 -12.05 -23.55 1.94
N ASP A 248 -11.92 -24.86 1.86
CA ASP A 248 -11.99 -25.73 3.02
C ASP A 248 -10.84 -25.50 4.00
N PHE A 249 -9.62 -25.25 3.51
CA PHE A 249 -8.50 -24.84 4.34
C PHE A 249 -8.77 -23.50 5.04
N SER A 250 -9.33 -22.51 4.34
CA SER A 250 -9.69 -21.22 4.95
C SER A 250 -10.77 -21.34 6.03
N LYS A 251 -11.79 -22.19 5.80
CA LYS A 251 -12.82 -22.52 6.80
C LYS A 251 -12.20 -23.19 8.03
N PHE A 252 -11.28 -24.12 7.82
CA PHE A 252 -10.54 -24.77 8.90
C PHE A 252 -9.77 -23.75 9.73
N LEU A 253 -8.97 -22.89 9.10
CA LEU A 253 -8.21 -21.85 9.80
C LEU A 253 -9.11 -20.89 10.59
N TRP A 254 -10.29 -20.53 10.08
CA TRP A 254 -11.24 -19.69 10.84
C TRP A 254 -11.85 -20.42 12.05
N LYS A 255 -12.15 -21.71 11.93
CA LYS A 255 -12.60 -22.52 13.07
C LYS A 255 -11.52 -22.58 14.15
N GLU A 256 -10.28 -22.82 13.75
CA GLU A 256 -9.14 -22.90 14.68
C GLU A 256 -8.72 -21.53 15.22
N LYS A 257 -8.90 -20.43 14.49
CA LYS A 257 -8.55 -19.09 15.00
C LYS A 257 -9.47 -18.65 16.15
N SER A 258 -10.69 -19.20 16.22
CA SER A 258 -11.55 -19.05 17.41
C SER A 258 -10.97 -19.72 18.67
N PHE A 259 -9.93 -20.55 18.54
CA PHE A 259 -9.24 -21.24 19.64
C PHE A 259 -8.06 -20.42 20.22
N TRP A 260 -7.54 -19.42 19.49
CA TRP A 260 -6.35 -18.64 19.87
C TRP A 260 -6.67 -17.20 20.32
N ASN A 261 -7.95 -16.87 20.50
CA ASN A 261 -8.42 -15.63 21.15
C ASN A 261 -8.98 -15.94 22.54
#